data_AF-A0A943NAL2-F1
#
_entry.id   AF-A0A943NAL2-F1
#
_cell.length_a   1.000
_cell.length_b   1.000
_cell.length_c   1.000
_cell.angle_alpha   90.00
_cell.angle_beta   90.00
_cell.angle_gamma   90.00
#
_symmetry.space_group_name_H-M   'P 1'
#
loop_
_entity.id
_entity.type
_entity.pdbx_description
1 polymer ?
#
loop_
_entity_poly.entity_id
_entity_poly.type
_entity_poly.pdbx_seq_one_letter_code
_entity_poly.pdbx_strand_id
1 'polypeptide(L)'
;MSTVVRVNDPNIAPLDGVALEAKCIVTRFSTGKNKAVAIRSQEMADCSIKASMELGVMSISVPGRAQMVSIRIDEALSVLREAADAANDVAASRKDGTADG
;
A
#
# COMPACT_ATOMS: atom_id res chain seq x y z
N MET A 1 12.61 11.09 3.91
CA MET A 1 12.31 9.67 4.17
C MET A 1 11.12 9.62 5.10
N SER A 2 10.13 8.78 4.80
CA SER A 2 9.03 8.51 5.73
C SER A 2 9.51 7.56 6.83
N THR A 3 9.06 7.76 8.07
CA THR A 3 9.50 6.99 9.24
C THR A 3 8.30 6.29 9.86
N VAL A 4 8.45 4.99 10.14
CA VAL A 4 7.44 4.22 10.89
C VAL A 4 7.59 4.55 12.37
N VAL A 5 6.48 4.92 13.02
CA VAL A 5 6.43 5.24 14.45
C VAL A 5 5.45 4.32 15.17
N ARG A 6 5.71 4.03 16.45
CA ARG A 6 4.73 3.36 17.31
C ARG A 6 3.65 4.35 17.73
N VAL A 7 2.40 3.92 17.71
CA VAL A 7 1.25 4.69 18.17
C VAL A 7 1.02 4.36 19.64
N ASN A 8 1.58 5.18 20.54
CA ASN A 8 1.50 4.95 21.98
C ASN A 8 0.22 5.53 22.62
N ASP A 9 -0.87 5.64 21.86
CA ASP A 9 -2.15 6.18 22.34
C ASP A 9 -3.27 5.15 22.11
N PRO A 10 -3.77 4.50 23.17
CA PRO A 10 -4.80 3.47 23.07
C PRO A 10 -6.15 4.00 22.58
N ASN A 11 -6.37 5.33 22.56
CA ASN A 11 -7.61 5.91 22.06
C ASN A 11 -7.68 5.94 20.53
N ILE A 12 -6.55 5.81 19.83
CA ILE A 12 -6.45 5.98 18.38
C ILE A 12 -5.77 4.81 17.65
N ALA A 13 -5.21 3.85 18.39
CA ALA A 13 -4.70 2.57 17.89
C ALA A 13 -4.50 1.56 19.04
N PRO A 14 -4.41 0.25 18.75
CA PRO A 14 -3.94 -0.76 19.71
C PRO A 14 -2.50 -0.50 20.19
N LEU A 15 -2.10 -1.15 21.28
CA LEU A 15 -0.77 -0.98 21.89
C LEU A 15 0.40 -1.37 20.97
N ASP A 16 0.17 -2.29 20.04
CA ASP A 16 1.13 -2.70 19.01
C ASP A 16 0.98 -1.90 17.70
N GLY A 17 0.12 -0.89 17.70
CA GLY A 17 -0.17 -0.05 16.55
C GLY A 17 1.08 0.69 16.08
N VAL A 18 1.33 0.63 14.78
CA VAL A 18 2.34 1.45 14.10
C VAL A 18 1.67 2.36 13.08
N ALA A 19 2.31 3.49 12.79
CA ALA A 19 1.87 4.45 11.80
C ALA A 19 3.02 4.90 10.91
N LEU A 20 2.70 5.21 9.65
CA LEU A 20 3.57 5.82 8.67
C LEU A 20 2.78 6.90 7.94
N GLU A 21 3.25 8.15 8.04
CA GLU A 21 2.76 9.23 7.21
C GLU A 21 3.57 9.26 5.90
N ALA A 22 2.86 9.18 4.77
CA ALA A 22 3.46 9.06 3.45
C ALA A 22 2.71 9.88 2.40
N LYS A 23 3.43 10.30 1.34
CA LYS A 23 2.79 10.84 0.13
C LYS A 23 2.31 9.66 -0.73
N CYS A 24 1.00 9.51 -0.89
CA CYS A 24 0.41 8.56 -1.82
C CYS A 24 0.00 9.24 -3.13
N ILE A 25 -0.08 8.46 -4.19
CA ILE A 25 -0.81 8.82 -5.40
C ILE A 25 -2.23 8.27 -5.28
N VAL A 26 -3.22 9.16 -5.22
CA VAL A 26 -4.63 8.76 -5.22
C VAL A 26 -5.15 8.80 -6.65
N THR A 27 -5.51 7.64 -7.18
CA THR A 27 -6.05 7.49 -8.52
C THR A 27 -7.57 7.49 -8.48
N ARG A 28 -8.21 8.39 -9.22
CA ARG A 28 -9.66 8.38 -9.45
C ARG A 28 -9.93 7.71 -10.79
N PHE A 29 -10.81 6.73 -10.81
CA PHE A 29 -11.24 6.06 -12.03
C PHE A 29 -12.54 6.66 -12.55
N SER A 30 -12.71 6.72 -13.86
CA SER A 30 -14.03 6.90 -14.47
C SER A 30 -14.78 5.57 -14.42
N THR A 31 -16.08 5.63 -14.21
CA THR A 31 -16.93 4.44 -14.13
C THR A 31 -17.85 4.35 -15.33
N GLY A 32 -17.94 3.15 -15.92
CA GLY A 32 -18.90 2.80 -16.96
C GLY A 32 -19.65 1.55 -16.50
N LYS A 33 -20.99 1.59 -16.47
CA LYS A 33 -21.82 0.49 -15.92
C LYS A 33 -21.34 0.03 -14.52
N ASN A 34 -21.01 0.98 -13.63
CA ASN A 34 -20.48 0.75 -12.27
C ASN A 34 -19.15 -0.01 -12.18
N LYS A 35 -18.39 -0.12 -13.27
CA LYS A 35 -17.02 -0.67 -13.27
C LYS A 35 -16.01 0.42 -13.59
N ALA A 36 -14.85 0.39 -12.94
CA ALA A 36 -13.73 1.24 -13.32
C ALA A 36 -13.30 0.89 -14.75
N VAL A 37 -13.33 1.87 -15.67
CA VAL A 37 -13.04 1.66 -17.09
C VAL A 37 -11.80 2.41 -17.57
N ALA A 38 -11.47 3.54 -16.95
CA ALA A 38 -10.23 4.28 -17.24
C ALA A 38 -9.78 5.08 -16.02
N ILE A 39 -8.51 5.48 -16.02
CA ILE A 39 -7.99 6.47 -15.07
C ILE A 39 -8.54 7.84 -15.47
N ARG A 40 -9.23 8.52 -14.55
CA ARG A 40 -9.76 9.88 -14.75
C ARG A 40 -8.75 10.93 -14.32
N SER A 41 -8.12 10.75 -13.17
CA SER A 41 -7.13 11.68 -12.63
C SER A 41 -6.26 11.01 -11.58
N GLN A 42 -5.08 11.56 -11.35
CA GLN A 42 -4.19 11.19 -10.26
C GLN A 42 -3.75 12.45 -9.53
N GLU A 43 -3.65 12.38 -8.22
CA GLU A 43 -3.14 13.48 -7.39
C GLU A 43 -2.30 12.93 -6.25
N MET A 44 -1.28 13.68 -5.83
CA MET A 44 -0.57 13.36 -4.60
C MET A 44 -1.39 13.83 -3.40
N ALA A 45 -1.49 12.97 -2.39
CA ALA A 45 -2.11 13.29 -1.12
C ALA A 45 -1.26 12.77 0.03
N ASP A 46 -1.37 13.42 1.18
CA ASP A 46 -0.89 12.83 2.43
C ASP A 46 -1.78 11.64 2.79
N CYS A 47 -1.16 10.57 3.28
CA CYS A 47 -1.82 9.38 3.76
C CYS A 47 -1.28 8.99 5.12
N SER A 48 -2.19 8.53 5.98
CA SER A 48 -1.83 7.82 7.19
C SER A 48 -2.01 6.32 6.95
N ILE A 49 -0.91 5.59 7.00
CA ILE A 49 -0.87 4.13 6.89
C ILE A 49 -0.66 3.58 8.30
N LYS A 50 -1.56 2.71 8.77
CA LYS A 50 -1.48 2.10 10.10
C LYS A 50 -1.51 0.59 10.02
N ALA A 51 -0.90 -0.08 10.99
CA ALA A 51 -0.98 -1.53 11.11
C ALA A 51 -0.94 -1.97 12.57
N SER A 52 -1.57 -3.10 12.87
CA SER A 52 -1.49 -3.82 14.16
C SER A 52 -1.45 -5.31 13.86
N MET A 53 -0.43 -5.99 14.38
CA MET A 53 -0.26 -7.44 14.22
C MET A 53 -1.22 -8.21 15.12
N GLU A 54 -1.48 -7.72 16.33
CA GLU A 54 -2.47 -8.27 17.24
C GLU A 54 -3.86 -8.30 16.60
N LEU A 55 -4.26 -7.21 15.93
CA LEU A 55 -5.51 -7.17 15.17
C LEU A 55 -5.41 -7.83 13.78
N GLY A 56 -4.19 -8.07 13.28
CA GLY A 56 -3.95 -8.63 11.95
C GLY A 56 -4.34 -7.72 10.79
N VAL A 57 -4.43 -6.40 11.00
CA VAL A 57 -4.96 -5.43 10.03
C VAL A 57 -3.94 -4.35 9.70
N MET A 58 -3.87 -4.01 8.41
CA MET A 58 -3.23 -2.81 7.87
C MET A 58 -4.29 -1.91 7.24
N SER A 59 -4.20 -0.60 7.43
CA SER A 59 -5.11 0.36 6.84
C SER A 59 -4.40 1.55 6.23
N ILE A 60 -5.04 2.14 5.22
CA ILE A 60 -4.61 3.36 4.55
C ILE A 60 -5.79 4.33 4.59
N SER A 61 -5.52 5.54 5.06
CA SER A 61 -6.49 6.64 5.07
C SER A 61 -5.87 7.88 4.44
N VAL A 62 -6.70 8.69 3.80
CA VAL A 62 -6.30 9.97 3.22
C VAL A 62 -6.96 11.07 4.06
N PRO A 63 -6.21 11.83 4.89
CA PRO A 63 -6.78 12.92 5.67
C PRO A 63 -7.60 13.88 4.80
N GLY A 64 -8.78 14.27 5.29
CA GLY A 64 -9.74 15.08 4.54
C GLY A 64 -10.63 14.29 3.58
N ARG A 65 -10.40 12.99 3.38
CA ARG A 65 -11.37 12.08 2.79
C ARG A 65 -11.95 11.21 3.90
N ALA A 66 -13.27 11.23 4.06
CA ALA A 66 -13.98 10.41 5.05
C ALA A 66 -14.02 8.92 4.63
N GLN A 67 -12.85 8.36 4.33
CA GLN A 67 -12.69 7.00 3.83
C GLN A 67 -11.35 6.43 4.30
N MET A 68 -11.42 5.21 4.85
CA MET A 68 -10.29 4.37 5.17
C MET A 68 -10.47 3.03 4.47
N VAL A 69 -9.39 2.47 3.94
CA VAL A 69 -9.38 1.13 3.37
C VAL A 69 -8.49 0.27 4.27
N SER A 70 -9.00 -0.89 4.66
CA SER A 70 -8.29 -1.82 5.53
C SER A 70 -8.21 -3.19 4.87
N ILE A 71 -7.07 -3.85 5.04
CA ILE A 71 -6.77 -5.19 4.53
C ILE A 71 -6.09 -6.02 5.62
N ARG A 72 -6.13 -7.34 5.50
CA ARG A 72 -5.36 -8.19 6.42
C ARG A 72 -3.87 -8.10 6.12
N ILE A 73 -3.06 -8.16 7.16
CA ILE A 73 -1.59 -8.06 7.02
C ILE A 73 -1.03 -9.24 6.23
N ASP A 74 -1.53 -10.45 6.45
CA ASP A 74 -1.01 -11.64 5.77
C ASP A 74 -1.32 -11.64 4.27
N GLU A 75 -2.48 -11.12 3.87
CA GLU A 75 -2.82 -10.87 2.46
C GLU A 75 -1.91 -9.81 1.85
N ALA A 76 -1.69 -8.69 2.55
CA ALA A 76 -0.78 -7.64 2.12
C ALA A 76 0.65 -8.18 1.92
N LEU A 77 1.16 -8.96 2.89
CA LEU A 77 2.47 -9.61 2.82
C LEU A 77 2.55 -10.61 1.67
N SER A 78 1.49 -11.37 1.41
CA SER A 78 1.45 -12.32 0.30
C SER A 78 1.58 -11.62 -1.05
N VAL A 79 0.86 -10.50 -1.25
CA VAL A 79 0.98 -9.67 -2.46
C VAL A 79 2.38 -9.07 -2.60
N LEU A 80 2.95 -8.55 -1.51
CA LEU A 80 4.29 -7.96 -1.52
C LEU A 80 5.37 -9.00 -1.81
N ARG A 81 5.22 -10.22 -1.26
CA ARG A 81 6.13 -11.34 -1.54
C ARG A 81 6.09 -11.71 -3.02
N GLU A 82 4.91 -11.98 -3.57
CA GLU A 82 4.76 -12.33 -4.98
C GLU A 82 5.30 -11.23 -5.91
N ALA A 83 5.07 -9.96 -5.57
CA ALA A 83 5.62 -8.84 -6.34
C ALA A 83 7.17 -8.80 -6.31
N ALA A 84 7.78 -9.15 -5.18
CA ALA A 84 9.24 -9.24 -5.07
C ALA A 84 9.79 -10.43 -5.88
N ASP A 85 9.14 -11.59 -5.79
CA ASP A 85 9.50 -12.79 -6.55
C ASP A 85 9.41 -12.51 -8.07
N ALA A 86 8.30 -11.95 -8.54
CA ALA A 86 8.13 -11.55 -9.94
C ALA A 86 9.18 -10.52 -10.41
N ALA A 87 9.58 -9.57 -9.57
CA ALA A 87 10.64 -8.62 -9.91
C ALA A 87 12.01 -9.30 -10.05
N ASN A 88 12.30 -10.30 -9.21
CA ASN A 88 13.53 -11.08 -9.29
C ASN A 88 13.58 -11.94 -10.56
N ASP A 89 12.48 -12.59 -10.93
CA ASP A 89 12.38 -13.40 -12.15
C ASP A 89 12.63 -12.56 -13.41
N VAL A 90 12.05 -11.35 -13.46
CA VAL A 90 12.30 -10.38 -14.54
C VAL A 90 13.76 -9.95 -14.57
N ALA A 91 14.37 -9.71 -13.41
CA ALA A 91 15.77 -9.32 -13.33
C ALA A 91 16.75 -10.44 -13.74
N ALA A 92 16.45 -11.69 -13.38
CA ALA A 92 17.23 -12.86 -13.79
C ALA A 92 17.15 -13.08 -15.31
N SER A 93 15.94 -13.04 -15.87
CA SER A 93 15.70 -13.20 -17.31
C SER A 93 16.44 -12.15 -18.16
N ARG A 94 16.60 -10.91 -17.65
CA ARG A 94 17.38 -9.86 -18.31
C ARG A 94 18.88 -10.13 -18.30
N LYS A 95 19.42 -10.77 -17.25
CA LYS A 95 20.85 -11.11 -17.18
C LYS A 95 21.21 -12.21 -18.18
N ASP A 96 20.34 -13.21 -18.34
CA ASP A 96 20.56 -14.31 -19.27
C ASP A 96 20.47 -13.84 -20.74
N GLY A 97 19.61 -12.86 -21.04
CA GLY A 97 19.51 -12.26 -22.38
C GLY A 97 20.63 -11.28 -22.76
N THR A 98 21.54 -10.94 -21.85
CA THR A 98 22.68 -10.02 -22.13
C THR A 98 23.99 -10.78 -22.38
N ALA A 99 24.00 -12.11 -22.25
CA ALA A 99 25.20 -12.93 -22.42
C ALA A 99 25.55 -13.29 -23.88
N ASP A 100 24.65 -13.05 -24.84
CA ASP A 100 24.78 -13.47 -26.24
C ASP A 100 24.81 -12.30 -27.26
N GLY A 101 25.40 -11.16 -26.90
CA GLY A 101 25.55 -9.98 -27.78
C GLY A 101 26.99 -9.59 -28.05
#